data_AF-A0A139R3D2-F1
#
_entry.id   AF-A0A139R3D2-F1
#
_cell.length_a   1.000
_cell.length_b   1.000
_cell.length_c   1.000
_cell.angle_alpha   90.00
_cell.angle_beta   90.00
_cell.angle_gamma   90.00
#
_symmetry.space_group_name_H-M   'P 1'
#
loop_
_entity.id
_entity.type
_entity.pdbx_description
1 polymer ?
#
loop_
_entity_poly.entity_id
_entity_poly.type
_entity_poly.pdbx_seq_one_letter_code
_entity_poly.pdbx_strand_id
1 'polypeptide(L)'
;MLKLYFDNNTVRRHHIEQWLLKHNIQFQSYVIDDMTQTDLLRFFTKTEDCFSILKRTSWRYKLDNQTTMKSFMVMILSNKQKYLEPPLLETDTVVLSNILVDDLGQFLPTQQKKIKRRELLRKADEISQGRIFWENVACYRSKANIRYLTLYQNIFKLTHTVETTTMDFNKFCNKLKEYRSSYLLPPENWVKAVAEIFEIGVDELFQEIQKF
;
A
#
# COMPACT_ATOMS: atom_id res chain seq x y z
N MET A 1 0.13 24.37 -8.36
CA MET A 1 1.07 23.59 -9.21
C MET A 1 2.17 23.05 -8.31
N LEU A 2 2.54 21.76 -8.41
CA LEU A 2 3.56 21.20 -7.50
C LEU A 2 4.97 21.58 -7.94
N LYS A 3 5.86 21.86 -6.99
CA LYS A 3 7.30 22.04 -7.27
C LYS A 3 8.09 21.03 -6.47
N LEU A 4 8.99 20.31 -7.14
CA LEU A 4 9.76 19.23 -6.56
C LEU A 4 11.25 19.50 -6.70
N TYR A 5 11.98 19.43 -5.58
CA TYR A 5 13.42 19.60 -5.54
C TYR A 5 14.06 18.26 -5.16
N PHE A 6 14.76 17.66 -6.13
CA PHE A 6 15.32 16.31 -6.01
C PHE A 6 16.81 16.35 -5.65
N ASP A 7 17.25 15.30 -4.95
CA ASP A 7 18.66 14.94 -4.85
C ASP A 7 19.10 14.11 -6.06
N ASN A 8 20.31 13.55 -5.98
CA ASN A 8 20.90 12.72 -7.02
C ASN A 8 20.27 11.31 -7.14
N ASN A 9 19.18 11.01 -6.41
CA ASN A 9 18.50 9.72 -6.50
C ASN A 9 17.59 9.66 -7.76
N THR A 10 18.19 9.27 -8.88
CA THR A 10 17.52 9.18 -10.18
C THR A 10 16.34 8.19 -10.19
N VAL A 11 16.44 7.08 -9.47
CA VAL A 11 15.39 6.05 -9.37
C VAL A 11 14.16 6.62 -8.66
N ARG A 12 14.37 7.24 -7.49
CA ARG A 12 13.28 7.86 -6.72
C ARG A 12 12.62 8.99 -7.50
N ARG A 13 13.43 9.84 -8.14
CA ARG A 13 12.94 10.90 -9.03
C ARG A 13 12.05 10.33 -10.13
N HIS A 14 12.54 9.33 -10.86
CA HIS A 14 11.80 8.70 -11.95
C HIS A 14 10.45 8.15 -11.47
N HIS A 15 10.40 7.42 -10.36
CA HIS A 15 9.14 6.89 -9.82
C HIS A 15 8.13 7.98 -9.45
N ILE A 16 8.58 9.07 -8.84
CA ILE A 16 7.72 10.20 -8.47
C ILE A 16 7.18 10.90 -9.72
N GLU A 17 8.06 11.23 -10.67
CA GLU A 17 7.66 11.91 -11.92
C GLU A 17 6.69 11.05 -12.74
N GLN A 18 7.00 9.75 -12.92
CA GLN A 18 6.10 8.83 -13.64
C GLN A 18 4.74 8.71 -12.96
N TRP A 19 4.69 8.66 -11.63
CA TRP A 19 3.43 8.63 -10.91
C TRP A 19 2.61 9.90 -11.14
N LEU A 20 3.23 11.08 -11.09
CA LEU A 20 2.54 12.35 -11.31
C LEU A 20 2.01 12.47 -12.73
N LEU A 21 2.82 12.09 -13.73
CA LEU A 21 2.43 12.05 -15.13
C LEU A 21 1.24 11.10 -15.36
N LYS A 22 1.30 9.88 -14.79
CA LYS A 22 0.21 8.89 -14.88
C LYS A 22 -1.13 9.42 -14.38
N HIS A 23 -1.13 10.29 -13.38
CA HIS A 23 -2.35 10.83 -12.78
C HIS A 23 -2.71 12.24 -13.31
N ASN A 24 -2.01 12.72 -14.35
CA ASN A 24 -2.18 14.06 -14.94
C ASN A 24 -2.04 15.21 -13.93
N ILE A 25 -1.11 15.07 -12.98
CA ILE A 25 -0.83 16.11 -12.00
C ILE A 25 0.28 17.02 -12.55
N GLN A 26 0.04 18.33 -12.58
CA GLN A 26 1.03 19.31 -13.03
C GLN A 26 2.11 19.54 -11.97
N PHE A 27 3.38 19.36 -12.37
CA PHE A 27 4.53 19.59 -11.53
C PHE A 27 5.71 20.21 -12.29
N GLN A 28 6.64 20.79 -11.54
CA GLN A 28 7.95 21.23 -12.01
C GLN A 28 9.04 20.55 -11.19
N SER A 29 10.08 20.06 -11.86
CA SER A 29 11.22 19.40 -11.22
C SER A 29 12.44 20.32 -11.23
N TYR A 30 13.13 20.37 -10.11
CA TYR A 30 14.35 21.12 -9.87
C TYR A 30 15.41 20.21 -9.23
N VAL A 31 16.68 20.56 -9.42
CA VAL A 31 17.77 19.97 -8.66
C VAL A 31 17.89 20.75 -7.34
N ILE A 32 18.06 20.03 -6.22
CA ILE A 32 18.16 20.67 -4.90
C ILE A 32 19.32 21.67 -4.83
N ASP A 33 20.41 21.42 -5.57
CA ASP A 33 21.60 22.26 -5.60
C ASP A 33 21.36 23.65 -6.19
N ASP A 34 20.35 23.80 -7.06
CA ASP A 34 19.92 25.07 -7.67
C ASP A 34 19.09 25.94 -6.73
N MET A 35 18.72 25.45 -5.54
CA MET A 35 17.91 26.20 -4.59
C MET A 35 18.62 27.49 -4.13
N THR A 36 17.92 28.61 -4.24
CA THR A 36 18.44 29.92 -3.82
C THR A 36 18.12 30.22 -2.36
N GLN A 37 18.72 31.28 -1.81
CA GLN A 37 18.35 31.79 -0.49
C GLN A 37 16.88 32.19 -0.40
N THR A 38 16.34 32.77 -1.49
CA THR A 38 14.92 33.16 -1.58
C THR A 38 14.00 31.95 -1.52
N ASP A 39 14.37 30.85 -2.18
CA ASP A 39 13.61 29.60 -2.12
C ASP A 39 13.61 29.01 -0.70
N LEU A 40 14.78 28.94 -0.06
CA LEU A 40 14.88 28.43 1.30
C LEU A 40 14.08 29.27 2.30
N LEU A 41 14.11 30.60 2.16
CA LEU A 41 13.30 31.49 2.99
C LEU A 41 11.80 31.23 2.77
N ARG A 42 11.38 31.12 1.51
CA ARG A 42 9.99 30.78 1.15
C ARG A 42 9.55 29.44 1.74
N PHE A 43 10.45 28.47 1.84
CA PHE A 43 10.15 27.18 2.46
C PHE A 43 9.94 27.32 3.95
N PHE A 44 10.80 28.09 4.63
CA PHE A 44 10.67 28.35 6.06
C PHE A 44 9.37 29.09 6.40
N THR A 45 8.86 29.96 5.53
CA THR A 45 7.56 30.62 5.76
C THR A 45 6.35 29.69 5.54
N LYS A 46 6.55 28.54 4.88
CA LYS A 46 5.49 27.54 4.57
C LYS A 46 5.56 26.31 5.47
N THR A 47 6.39 26.36 6.50
CA THR A 47 6.55 25.30 7.49
C THR A 47 6.32 25.89 8.87
N GLU A 48 5.56 25.19 9.72
CA GLU A 48 5.39 25.62 11.12
C GLU A 48 6.72 25.50 11.89
N ASP A 49 7.47 24.45 11.59
CA ASP A 49 8.82 24.21 12.09
C ASP A 49 9.77 24.00 10.89
N CYS A 50 10.72 24.90 10.70
CA CYS A 50 11.69 24.83 9.60
C CYS A 50 12.56 23.56 9.64
N PHE A 51 12.68 22.90 10.80
CA PHE A 51 13.39 21.63 10.93
C PHE A 51 12.63 20.44 10.36
N SER A 52 11.34 20.58 10.04
CA SER A 52 10.55 19.54 9.35
C SER A 52 11.10 19.19 7.97
N ILE A 53 11.83 20.10 7.32
CA ILE A 53 12.43 19.88 6.01
C ILE A 53 13.94 19.60 6.07
N LEU A 54 14.48 19.49 7.28
CA LEU A 54 15.89 19.25 7.54
C LEU A 54 16.11 17.83 8.06
N LYS A 55 17.26 17.26 7.71
CA LYS A 55 17.72 15.98 8.27
C LYS A 55 17.87 16.09 9.78
N ARG A 56 17.62 14.98 10.48
CA ARG A 56 17.74 14.89 11.96
C ARG A 56 19.10 15.33 12.51
N THR A 57 20.18 15.17 11.73
CA THR A 57 21.53 15.65 12.11
C THR A 57 21.59 17.16 12.34
N SER A 58 20.63 17.92 11.79
CA SER A 58 20.48 19.35 11.99
C SER A 58 19.75 19.71 13.28
N TRP A 59 19.10 18.77 13.98
CA TRP A 59 18.28 19.10 15.16
C TRP A 59 19.07 19.66 16.34
N ARG A 60 20.40 19.46 16.38
CA ARG A 60 21.28 20.11 17.36
C ARG A 60 21.17 21.64 17.36
N TYR A 61 20.75 22.23 16.24
CA TYR A 61 20.56 23.68 16.12
C TYR A 61 19.21 24.18 16.67
N LYS A 62 18.27 23.29 17.07
CA LYS A 62 16.99 23.70 17.68
C LYS A 62 17.16 24.39 19.04
N LEU A 63 18.19 23.97 19.78
CA LEU A 63 18.50 24.48 21.12
C LEU A 63 19.75 25.37 21.11
N ASP A 64 20.24 25.71 19.92
CA ASP A 64 21.43 26.54 19.76
C ASP A 64 21.04 28.02 19.74
N ASN A 65 21.43 28.74 20.78
CA ASN A 65 21.19 30.18 20.91
C ASN A 65 22.32 31.04 20.33
N GLN A 66 23.41 30.43 19.83
CA GLN A 66 24.56 31.16 19.29
C GLN A 66 24.43 31.39 17.79
N THR A 67 23.83 30.44 17.05
CA THR A 67 23.69 30.55 15.60
C THR A 67 22.50 31.42 15.22
N THR A 68 22.76 32.55 14.56
CA THR A 68 21.69 33.38 13.98
C THR A 68 20.98 32.64 12.83
N MET A 69 19.71 32.98 12.58
CA MET A 69 18.96 32.40 11.45
C MET A 69 19.65 32.64 10.10
N LYS A 70 20.27 33.81 9.92
CA LYS A 70 21.03 34.14 8.70
C LYS A 70 22.24 33.21 8.52
N SER A 71 23.04 33.00 9.57
CA SER A 71 24.16 32.06 9.51
C SER A 71 23.70 30.62 9.30
N PHE A 72 22.58 30.22 9.90
CA PHE A 72 22.00 28.91 9.71
C PHE A 72 21.57 28.67 8.27
N MET A 73 20.91 29.64 7.63
CA MET A 73 20.56 29.57 6.21
C MET A 73 21.79 29.45 5.31
N VAL A 74 22.82 30.26 5.54
CA VAL A 74 24.09 30.18 4.78
C VAL A 74 24.71 28.80 4.91
N MET A 75 24.70 28.23 6.12
CA MET A 75 25.19 26.89 6.36
C MET A 75 24.38 25.84 5.57
N ILE A 76 23.05 25.91 5.58
CA ILE A 76 22.19 25.00 4.80
C ILE A 76 22.51 25.11 3.30
N LEU A 77 22.58 26.33 2.76
CA LEU A 77 22.83 26.59 1.34
C LEU A 77 24.21 26.15 0.86
N SER A 78 25.22 26.18 1.74
CA SER A 78 26.58 25.72 1.42
C SER A 78 26.70 24.20 1.26
N ASN A 79 25.80 23.43 1.87
CA ASN A 79 25.73 21.99 1.65
C ASN A 79 24.29 21.47 1.81
N LYS A 80 23.48 21.74 0.78
CA LYS A 80 22.04 21.44 0.78
C LYS A 80 21.75 19.97 1.01
N GLN A 81 22.50 19.08 0.35
CA GLN A 81 22.33 17.64 0.49
C GLN A 81 22.65 17.12 1.90
N LYS A 82 23.52 17.81 2.66
CA LYS A 82 23.83 17.45 4.05
C LYS A 82 22.72 17.85 5.02
N TYR A 83 22.05 18.98 4.78
CA TYR A 83 21.13 19.56 5.77
C TYR A 83 19.65 19.38 5.43
N LEU A 84 19.26 19.46 4.15
CA LEU A 84 17.88 19.28 3.69
C LEU A 84 17.56 17.79 3.52
N GLU A 85 16.28 17.44 3.63
CA GLU A 85 15.78 16.07 3.44
C GLU A 85 14.96 15.94 2.14
N PRO A 86 15.63 15.90 0.97
CA PRO A 86 14.96 15.77 -0.33
C PRO A 86 14.33 14.37 -0.53
N PRO A 87 13.37 14.24 -1.46
CA PRO A 87 12.78 15.30 -2.27
C PRO A 87 11.94 16.25 -1.44
N LEU A 88 12.07 17.55 -1.73
CA LEU A 88 11.22 18.58 -1.13
C LEU A 88 10.08 18.89 -2.11
N LEU A 89 8.85 18.74 -1.65
CA LEU A 89 7.65 19.04 -2.40
C LEU A 89 7.02 20.32 -1.85
N GLU A 90 7.04 21.37 -2.66
CA GLU A 90 6.37 22.63 -2.38
C GLU A 90 4.98 22.65 -3.03
N THR A 91 3.99 22.98 -2.20
CA THR A 91 2.63 23.36 -2.61
C THR A 91 2.43 24.86 -2.39
N ASP A 92 1.22 25.35 -2.63
CA ASP A 92 0.89 26.76 -2.37
C ASP A 92 0.96 27.09 -0.87
N THR A 93 0.65 26.13 0.01
CA THR A 93 0.50 26.37 1.46
C THR A 93 1.56 25.68 2.32
N VAL A 94 2.08 24.53 1.90
CA VAL A 94 2.98 23.69 2.71
C VAL A 94 4.18 23.21 1.89
N VAL A 95 5.29 22.98 2.58
CA VAL A 95 6.44 22.22 2.06
C VAL A 95 6.57 20.90 2.81
N LEU A 96 6.63 19.81 2.07
CA LEU A 96 6.83 18.46 2.59
C LEU A 96 8.22 17.98 2.22
N SER A 97 8.85 17.21 3.10
CA SER A 97 10.18 16.62 2.89
C SER A 97 10.09 15.11 2.75
N ASN A 98 11.17 14.52 2.25
CA ASN A 98 11.32 13.08 2.10
C ASN A 98 10.11 12.38 1.42
N ILE A 99 9.52 13.01 0.41
CA ILE A 99 8.29 12.51 -0.22
C ILE A 99 8.48 11.16 -0.92
N LEU A 100 7.59 10.22 -0.63
CA LEU A 100 7.45 8.94 -1.31
C LEU A 100 6.26 8.97 -2.28
N VAL A 101 6.19 7.98 -3.16
CA VAL A 101 5.08 7.83 -4.12
C VAL A 101 3.72 7.71 -3.41
N ASP A 102 3.69 7.06 -2.26
CA ASP A 102 2.45 6.87 -1.48
C ASP A 102 1.91 8.19 -0.92
N ASP A 103 2.81 9.12 -0.56
CA ASP A 103 2.43 10.45 -0.06
C ASP A 103 1.78 11.32 -1.13
N LEU A 104 2.04 11.03 -2.41
CA LEU A 104 1.48 11.81 -3.52
C LEU A 104 -0.03 11.58 -3.68
N GLY A 105 -0.59 10.51 -3.09
CA GLY A 105 -2.02 10.19 -3.14
C GLY A 105 -2.92 11.33 -2.66
N GLN A 106 -2.40 12.22 -1.79
CA GLN A 106 -3.11 13.40 -1.33
C GLN A 106 -3.38 14.44 -2.43
N PHE A 107 -2.58 14.45 -3.51
CA PHE A 107 -2.72 15.39 -4.63
C PHE A 107 -3.63 14.86 -5.75
N LEU A 108 -4.15 13.63 -5.62
CA LEU A 108 -5.09 13.09 -6.59
C LEU A 108 -6.37 13.94 -6.66
N PRO A 109 -6.92 14.17 -7.87
CA PRO A 109 -8.25 14.75 -8.03
C PRO A 109 -9.31 13.93 -7.30
N THR A 110 -10.34 14.59 -6.78
CA THR A 110 -11.41 13.97 -5.99
C THR A 110 -12.05 12.76 -6.69
N GLN A 111 -12.25 12.81 -8.01
CA GLN A 111 -12.81 11.69 -8.76
C GLN A 111 -11.89 10.46 -8.76
N GLN A 112 -10.58 10.66 -8.98
CA GLN A 112 -9.61 9.58 -8.94
C GLN A 112 -9.48 8.99 -7.53
N LYS A 113 -9.52 9.82 -6.48
CA LYS A 113 -9.58 9.35 -5.07
C LYS A 113 -10.80 8.46 -4.83
N LYS A 114 -11.98 8.82 -5.34
CA LYS A 114 -13.20 8.00 -5.23
C LYS A 114 -13.08 6.66 -5.94
N ILE A 115 -12.43 6.60 -7.11
CA ILE A 115 -12.18 5.35 -7.83
C ILE A 115 -11.23 4.46 -7.03
N LYS A 116 -10.05 4.98 -6.64
CA LYS A 116 -9.05 4.24 -5.86
C LYS A 116 -9.63 3.73 -4.53
N ARG A 117 -10.44 4.54 -3.84
CA ARG A 117 -11.14 4.12 -2.62
C ARG A 117 -12.10 2.96 -2.88
N ARG A 118 -12.89 3.01 -3.95
CA ARG A 118 -13.80 1.91 -4.33
C ARG A 118 -13.04 0.62 -4.64
N GLU A 119 -11.93 0.70 -5.36
CA GLU A 119 -11.08 -0.46 -5.65
C GLU A 119 -10.47 -1.06 -4.39
N LEU A 120 -9.97 -0.21 -3.47
CA LEU A 120 -9.43 -0.66 -2.18
C LEU A 120 -10.50 -1.31 -1.31
N LEU A 121 -11.70 -0.72 -1.25
CA LEU A 121 -12.83 -1.31 -0.53
C LEU A 121 -13.23 -2.65 -1.14
N ARG A 122 -13.25 -2.77 -2.48
CA ARG A 122 -13.52 -4.05 -3.16
C ARG A 122 -12.48 -5.12 -2.81
N LYS A 123 -11.20 -4.77 -2.81
CA LYS A 123 -10.13 -5.69 -2.40
C LYS A 123 -10.21 -6.09 -0.92
N ALA A 124 -10.54 -5.12 -0.06
CA ALA A 124 -10.75 -5.38 1.36
C ALA A 124 -11.94 -6.32 1.59
N ASP A 125 -13.02 -6.12 0.84
CA ASP A 125 -14.18 -7.00 0.84
C ASP A 125 -13.82 -8.41 0.34
N GLU A 126 -13.11 -8.54 -0.78
CA GLU A 126 -12.61 -9.84 -1.28
C GLU A 126 -11.77 -10.61 -0.23
N ILE A 127 -10.90 -9.90 0.50
CA ILE A 127 -10.10 -10.48 1.60
C ILE A 127 -11.00 -10.88 2.77
N SER A 128 -11.96 -10.04 3.14
CA SER A 128 -12.92 -10.32 4.20
C SER A 128 -13.76 -11.55 3.88
N GLN A 129 -14.27 -11.65 2.66
CA GLN A 129 -15.03 -12.80 2.16
C GLN A 129 -14.21 -14.08 2.18
N GLY A 130 -12.95 -14.03 1.72
CA GLY A 130 -12.04 -15.18 1.77
C GLY A 130 -11.77 -15.63 3.21
N ARG A 131 -11.64 -14.69 4.16
CA ARG A 131 -11.50 -14.99 5.58
C ARG A 131 -12.75 -15.68 6.14
N ILE A 132 -13.93 -15.10 5.97
CA ILE A 132 -15.20 -15.65 6.45
C ILE A 132 -15.40 -17.07 5.87
N PHE A 133 -15.17 -17.21 4.57
CA PHE A 133 -15.22 -18.50 3.87
C PHE A 133 -14.37 -19.57 4.55
N TRP A 134 -13.08 -19.32 4.78
CA TRP A 134 -12.20 -20.33 5.37
C TRP A 134 -12.48 -20.60 6.84
N GLU A 135 -12.95 -19.60 7.60
CA GLU A 135 -13.42 -19.79 8.98
C GLU A 135 -14.66 -20.70 9.03
N ASN A 136 -15.64 -20.47 8.13
CA ASN A 136 -16.85 -21.27 8.04
C ASN A 136 -16.56 -22.69 7.56
N VAL A 137 -15.70 -22.86 6.55
CA VAL A 137 -15.21 -24.18 6.11
C VAL A 137 -14.54 -24.91 7.27
N ALA A 138 -13.71 -24.23 8.06
CA ALA A 138 -13.09 -24.86 9.22
C ALA A 138 -14.13 -25.29 10.27
N CYS A 139 -15.18 -24.51 10.48
CA CYS A 139 -16.30 -24.84 11.38
C CYS A 139 -17.08 -26.07 10.89
N TYR A 140 -17.60 -26.05 9.66
CA TYR A 140 -18.39 -27.14 9.09
C TYR A 140 -17.58 -28.43 8.96
N ARG A 141 -16.33 -28.33 8.49
CA ARG A 141 -15.39 -29.46 8.46
C ARG A 141 -15.24 -30.10 9.84
N SER A 142 -15.16 -29.30 10.90
CA SER A 142 -15.00 -29.80 12.27
C SER A 142 -16.29 -30.45 12.78
N LYS A 143 -17.46 -29.85 12.50
CA LYS A 143 -18.78 -30.44 12.82
C LYS A 143 -19.00 -31.78 12.11
N ALA A 144 -18.63 -31.88 10.84
CA ALA A 144 -18.72 -33.10 10.05
C ALA A 144 -17.59 -34.12 10.35
N ASN A 145 -16.64 -33.78 11.22
CA ASN A 145 -15.47 -34.61 11.56
C ASN A 145 -14.62 -35.05 10.34
N ILE A 146 -14.49 -34.16 9.34
CA ILE A 146 -13.77 -34.45 8.09
C ILE A 146 -12.32 -33.93 8.18
N ARG A 147 -11.32 -34.71 7.73
CA ARG A 147 -9.95 -34.20 7.60
C ARG A 147 -9.82 -33.31 6.35
N TYR A 148 -8.95 -32.30 6.39
CA TYR A 148 -8.72 -31.43 5.22
C TYR A 148 -8.34 -32.21 3.96
N LEU A 149 -7.54 -33.29 4.09
CA LEU A 149 -7.20 -34.13 2.94
C LEU A 149 -8.45 -34.77 2.31
N THR A 150 -9.37 -35.30 3.13
CA THR A 150 -10.63 -35.88 2.68
C THR A 150 -11.53 -34.83 2.03
N LEU A 151 -11.61 -33.64 2.62
CA LEU A 151 -12.31 -32.50 2.02
C LEU A 151 -11.73 -32.18 0.63
N TYR A 152 -10.40 -32.08 0.50
CA TYR A 152 -9.75 -31.80 -0.77
C TYR A 152 -9.99 -32.90 -1.80
N GLN A 153 -9.98 -34.18 -1.40
CA GLN A 153 -10.34 -35.30 -2.27
C GLN A 153 -11.76 -35.18 -2.82
N ASN A 154 -12.72 -34.82 -1.95
CA ASN A 154 -14.11 -34.67 -2.36
C ASN A 154 -14.30 -33.47 -3.30
N ILE A 155 -13.69 -32.32 -3.00
CA ILE A 155 -13.74 -31.15 -3.90
C ILE A 155 -13.11 -31.51 -5.25
N PHE A 156 -11.97 -32.21 -5.25
CA PHE A 156 -11.29 -32.61 -6.47
C PHE A 156 -12.17 -33.49 -7.36
N LYS A 157 -12.81 -34.51 -6.78
CA LYS A 157 -13.73 -35.42 -7.49
C LYS A 157 -14.93 -34.70 -8.11
N LEU A 158 -15.50 -33.72 -7.39
CA LEU A 158 -16.65 -32.95 -7.88
C LEU A 158 -16.27 -31.94 -8.97
N THR A 159 -15.03 -31.44 -8.96
CA THR A 159 -14.60 -30.34 -9.83
C THR A 159 -13.78 -30.77 -11.04
N HIS A 160 -13.24 -31.99 -11.05
CA HIS A 160 -12.43 -32.53 -12.13
C HIS A 160 -13.09 -33.80 -12.68
N THR A 161 -13.78 -33.67 -13.82
CA THR A 161 -14.60 -34.72 -14.45
C THR A 161 -13.87 -35.54 -15.52
N VAL A 162 -12.59 -35.23 -15.79
CA VAL A 162 -11.75 -35.90 -16.80
C VAL A 162 -10.78 -36.87 -16.10
N GLU A 163 -10.23 -37.85 -16.81
CA GLU A 163 -9.16 -38.72 -16.29
C GLU A 163 -8.02 -37.88 -15.67
N THR A 164 -7.87 -37.97 -14.35
CA THR A 164 -6.88 -37.20 -13.58
C THR A 164 -5.79 -38.10 -13.01
N THR A 165 -4.54 -37.62 -12.99
CA THR A 165 -3.42 -38.34 -12.37
C THR A 165 -3.25 -37.97 -10.89
N THR A 166 -2.48 -38.78 -10.15
CA THR A 166 -2.05 -38.46 -8.77
C THR A 166 -1.27 -37.14 -8.70
N MET A 167 -0.55 -36.76 -9.76
CA MET A 167 0.17 -35.49 -9.83
C MET A 167 -0.79 -34.29 -9.87
N ASP A 168 -1.92 -34.44 -10.55
CA ASP A 168 -2.93 -33.39 -10.66
C ASP A 168 -3.62 -33.13 -9.32
N PHE A 169 -3.92 -34.19 -8.58
CA PHE A 169 -4.46 -34.09 -7.23
C PHE A 169 -3.48 -33.39 -6.26
N ASN A 170 -2.18 -33.70 -6.34
CA ASN A 170 -1.16 -33.05 -5.50
C ASN A 170 -1.03 -31.56 -5.83
N LYS A 171 -1.02 -31.18 -7.11
CA LYS A 171 -1.01 -29.77 -7.55
C LYS A 171 -2.25 -29.03 -7.05
N PHE A 172 -3.42 -29.67 -7.15
CA PHE A 172 -4.67 -29.13 -6.65
C PHE A 172 -4.65 -28.90 -5.13
N CYS A 173 -4.17 -29.88 -4.36
CA CYS A 173 -4.01 -29.74 -2.91
C CYS A 173 -3.10 -28.58 -2.52
N ASN A 174 -1.99 -28.39 -3.24
CA ASN A 174 -1.09 -27.26 -2.99
C ASN A 174 -1.77 -25.91 -3.24
N LYS A 175 -2.53 -25.80 -4.34
CA LYS A 175 -3.33 -24.60 -4.61
C LYS A 175 -4.36 -24.34 -3.51
N LEU A 176 -5.16 -25.33 -3.11
CA LEU A 176 -6.14 -25.15 -2.03
C LEU A 176 -5.50 -24.75 -0.70
N LYS A 177 -4.33 -25.31 -0.38
CA LYS A 177 -3.57 -24.90 0.80
C LYS A 177 -3.15 -23.44 0.73
N GLU A 178 -2.69 -22.98 -0.44
CA GLU A 178 -2.30 -21.59 -0.68
C GLU A 178 -3.48 -20.63 -0.52
N TYR A 179 -4.63 -20.93 -1.14
CA TYR A 179 -5.86 -20.15 -0.96
C TYR A 179 -6.23 -20.03 0.51
N ARG A 180 -6.17 -21.15 1.25
CA ARG A 180 -6.48 -21.17 2.68
C ARG A 180 -5.47 -20.40 3.53
N SER A 181 -4.17 -20.57 3.31
CA SER A 181 -3.14 -19.89 4.11
C SER A 181 -3.14 -18.38 3.90
N SER A 182 -3.53 -17.94 2.70
CA SER A 182 -3.59 -16.54 2.32
C SER A 182 -4.98 -15.91 2.48
N TYR A 183 -5.95 -16.66 3.03
CA TYR A 183 -7.36 -16.26 3.14
C TYR A 183 -7.95 -15.73 1.83
N LEU A 184 -7.53 -16.29 0.71
CA LEU A 184 -8.04 -15.96 -0.61
C LEU A 184 -9.28 -16.80 -0.90
N LEU A 185 -10.26 -16.18 -1.55
CA LEU A 185 -11.45 -16.89 -2.00
C LEU A 185 -11.10 -17.87 -3.14
N PRO A 186 -11.40 -19.17 -3.03
CA PRO A 186 -11.15 -20.11 -4.12
C PRO A 186 -12.12 -19.87 -5.30
N PRO A 187 -11.82 -20.44 -6.48
CA PRO A 187 -12.71 -20.42 -7.64
C PRO A 187 -14.14 -20.87 -7.32
N GLU A 188 -15.13 -20.28 -8.00
CA GLU A 188 -16.55 -20.47 -7.72
C GLU A 188 -17.01 -21.94 -7.77
N ASN A 189 -16.46 -22.74 -8.69
CA ASN A 189 -16.75 -24.16 -8.77
C ASN A 189 -16.27 -24.94 -7.53
N TRP A 190 -15.19 -24.51 -6.89
CA TRP A 190 -14.70 -25.12 -5.65
C TRP A 190 -15.56 -24.69 -4.46
N VAL A 191 -16.01 -23.43 -4.42
CA VAL A 191 -16.96 -22.93 -3.42
C VAL A 191 -18.25 -23.74 -3.47
N LYS A 192 -18.83 -23.95 -4.66
CA LYS A 192 -20.04 -24.76 -4.86
C LYS A 192 -19.84 -26.20 -4.40
N ALA A 193 -18.72 -26.83 -4.76
CA ALA A 193 -18.40 -28.17 -4.32
C ALA A 193 -18.26 -28.27 -2.79
N VAL A 194 -17.69 -27.25 -2.13
CA VAL A 194 -17.62 -27.20 -0.66
C VAL A 194 -19.00 -27.13 -0.02
N ALA A 195 -19.90 -26.29 -0.56
CA ALA A 195 -21.28 -26.21 -0.08
C ALA A 195 -22.02 -27.54 -0.24
N GLU A 196 -21.84 -28.20 -1.40
CA GLU A 196 -22.41 -29.52 -1.68
C GLU A 196 -21.90 -30.60 -0.71
N ILE A 197 -20.59 -30.63 -0.43
CA ILE A 197 -19.97 -31.59 0.51
C ILE A 197 -20.52 -31.45 1.93
N PHE A 198 -20.87 -30.24 2.35
CA PHE A 198 -21.43 -29.97 3.66
C PHE A 198 -22.96 -29.93 3.69
N GLU A 199 -23.62 -30.10 2.54
CA GLU A 199 -25.08 -30.04 2.38
C GLU A 199 -25.70 -28.72 2.88
N ILE A 200 -25.03 -27.60 2.61
CA ILE A 200 -25.44 -26.24 3.01
C ILE A 200 -25.64 -25.31 1.81
N GLY A 201 -26.31 -24.18 2.04
CA GLY A 201 -26.36 -23.07 1.07
C GLY A 201 -24.98 -22.46 0.82
N VAL A 202 -24.71 -22.00 -0.40
CA VAL A 202 -23.45 -21.30 -0.74
C VAL A 202 -23.31 -20.02 0.09
N ASP A 203 -24.41 -19.33 0.36
CA ASP A 203 -24.48 -18.13 1.18
C ASP A 203 -24.07 -18.37 2.63
N GLU A 204 -24.32 -19.57 3.18
CA GLU A 204 -23.89 -19.93 4.54
C GLU A 204 -22.36 -19.97 4.69
N LEU A 205 -21.62 -20.16 3.60
CA LEU A 205 -20.15 -20.07 3.62
C LEU A 205 -19.65 -18.63 3.74
N PHE A 206 -20.51 -17.63 3.59
CA PHE A 206 -20.16 -16.20 3.61
C PHE A 206 -20.83 -15.40 4.74
N GLN A 207 -21.65 -16.06 5.56
CA GLN A 207 -22.26 -15.43 6.73
C GLN A 207 -21.32 -15.49 7.93
N GLU A 208 -21.19 -14.40 8.68
CA GLU A 208 -20.45 -14.43 9.95
C GLU A 208 -21.15 -15.38 10.92
N ILE A 209 -20.52 -16.50 11.24
CA ILE A 209 -21.04 -17.42 12.26
C ILE A 209 -20.95 -16.71 13.62
N GLN A 210 -22.11 -16.40 14.21
CA GLN A 210 -22.17 -16.01 15.62
C GLN A 210 -21.64 -17.18 16.46
N LYS A 211 -20.45 -16.99 17.02
CA LYS A 211 -19.89 -17.92 18.00
C LYS A 211 -20.70 -17.76 19.29
N PHE A 212 -21.53 -18.76 19.61
CA PHE A 212 -22.10 -18.95 20.94
C PHE A 212 -21.02 -19.44 21.91
#